data_AF-A0A6V7J0A9-F1
#
_entry.id   AF-A0A6V7J0A9-F1
#
_cell.length_a   1.000
_cell.length_b   1.000
_cell.length_c   1.000
_cell.angle_alpha   90.00
_cell.angle_beta   90.00
_cell.angle_gamma   90.00
#
_symmetry.space_group_name_H-M   'P 1'
#
loop_
_entity.id
_entity.type
_entity.pdbx_description
1 polymer ?
#
loop_
_entity_poly.entity_id
_entity_poly.type
_entity_poly.pdbx_seq_one_letter_code
_entity_poly.pdbx_strand_id
1 'polypeptide(L)' 'LKGLDSLVLAHNQIREVPARVFSHLTQLNSLELEGNLITHVDPDAFIGLE' A
#
# COMPACT_ATOMS: atom_id res chain seq x y z
N LEU A 1 7.28 -12.08 6.35
CA LEU A 1 7.05 -10.87 7.18
C LEU A 1 5.71 -11.04 7.89
N LYS A 2 5.67 -11.75 9.04
CA LYS A 2 4.44 -11.90 9.83
C LYS A 2 4.34 -10.72 10.79
N GLY A 3 3.42 -9.78 10.54
CA GLY A 3 3.11 -8.69 11.48
C GLY A 3 3.73 -7.34 11.16
N LEU A 4 3.65 -6.90 9.90
CA LEU A 4 3.86 -5.49 9.61
C LEU A 4 2.58 -4.72 9.96
N ASP A 5 2.64 -3.91 11.01
CA ASP A 5 1.51 -3.10 11.50
C ASP A 5 1.43 -1.75 10.77
N SER A 6 2.59 -1.18 10.42
CA SER A 6 2.69 0.09 9.72
C SER A 6 3.70 -0.01 8.57
N LEU A 7 3.31 0.46 7.39
CA LEU A 7 4.12 0.48 6.17
C LEU A 7 4.24 1.92 5.70
N VAL A 8 5.44 2.49 5.88
CA VAL A 8 5.75 3.84 5.44
C VAL A 8 6.51 3.77 4.12
N LEU A 9 5.84 4.20 3.06
CA LEU A 9 6.39 4.34 1.70
C LEU A 9 6.37 5.82 1.27
N ALA A 10 6.24 6.74 2.22
CA ALA A 10 6.22 8.16 1.96
C ALA A 10 7.51 8.66 1.28
N HIS A 11 7.39 9.70 0.46
CA HIS A 11 8.47 10.34 -0.30
C HIS A 11 9.28 9.41 -1.21
N ASN A 12 8.60 8.45 -1.83
CA ASN A 12 9.17 7.62 -2.89
C ASN A 12 8.70 8.06 -4.28
N GLN A 13 9.05 7.29 -5.31
CA GLN A 13 8.69 7.55 -6.70
C GLN A 13 7.62 6.57 -7.21
N ILE A 14 6.73 6.11 -6.32
CA ILE A 14 5.65 5.19 -6.70
C ILE A 14 4.69 5.92 -7.63
N ARG A 15 4.44 5.34 -8.80
CA ARG A 15 3.54 5.91 -9.84
C ARG A 15 2.22 5.18 -9.95
N GLU A 16 2.21 3.91 -9.60
CA GLU A 16 1.05 3.05 -9.70
C GLU A 16 0.94 2.18 -8.45
N VAL A 17 -0.30 1.96 -8.02
CA VAL A 17 -0.63 1.00 -6.96
C VAL A 17 -1.47 -0.11 -7.59
N PRO A 18 -0.86 -1.26 -7.93
CA PRO A 18 -1.54 -2.33 -8.63
C PRO A 18 -2.50 -3.12 -7.72
N ALA A 19 -3.43 -3.86 -8.35
CA ALA A 19 -4.39 -4.72 -7.65
C ALA A 19 -3.71 -5.67 -6.67
N ARG A 20 -4.28 -5.79 -5.46
CA ARG A 20 -3.90 -6.78 -4.43
C ARG A 20 -2.45 -6.71 -3.96
N VAL A 21 -1.74 -5.61 -4.21
CA VAL A 21 -0.32 -5.45 -3.80
C VAL A 21 -0.14 -5.56 -2.28
N PHE A 22 -1.15 -5.15 -1.50
CA PHE A 22 -1.14 -5.23 -0.04
C PHE A 22 -1.86 -6.45 0.52
N SER A 23 -2.36 -7.36 -0.33
CA SER A 23 -3.20 -8.50 0.12
C SER A 23 -2.49 -9.50 1.03
N HIS A 24 -1.16 -9.54 0.99
CA HIS A 24 -0.35 -10.38 1.87
C HIS A 24 -0.04 -9.72 3.23
N LEU A 25 -0.37 -8.43 3.39
CA LEU A 25 -0.12 -7.66 4.61
C LEU A 25 -1.37 -7.63 5.51
N THR A 26 -1.85 -8.82 5.89
CA THR A 26 -3.12 -9.02 6.64
C THR A 26 -3.14 -8.45 8.06
N GLN A 27 -2.08 -7.80 8.51
CA GLN A 27 -1.99 -7.17 9.83
C GLN A 27 -1.60 -5.69 9.74
N LEU A 28 -1.68 -5.11 8.54
CA LEU A 28 -1.31 -3.73 8.30
C LEU A 28 -2.46 -2.80 8.69
N ASN A 29 -2.20 -1.94 9.67
CA ASN A 29 -3.12 -0.93 10.17
C ASN A 29 -2.82 0.47 9.62
N SER A 30 -1.56 0.75 9.26
CA SER A 30 -1.16 2.04 8.70
C SER A 30 -0.39 1.89 7.39
N LEU A 31 -0.80 2.65 6.37
CA LEU A 31 -0.14 2.73 5.08
C LEU A 31 0.08 4.21 4.72
N GLU A 32 1.33 4.63 4.66
CA GLU A 32 1.70 5.99 4.28
C GLU A 32 2.30 6.00 2.87
N LEU A 33 1.60 6.66 1.94
CA LEU A 33 2.02 6.83 0.55
C LEU A 33 2.21 8.31 0.18
N GLU A 34 2.25 9.21 1.16
CA GLU A 34 2.43 10.65 0.95
C GLU A 34 3.69 10.95 0.14
N GLY A 35 3.67 12.01 -0.68
CA GLY A 35 4.87 12.47 -1.39
C GLY A 35 5.35 11.52 -2.49
N ASN A 36 4.52 10.58 -2.91
CA ASN A 36 4.72 9.77 -4.11
C ASN A 36 4.16 10.47 -5.36
N LEU A 37 4.37 9.84 -6.52
CA LEU A 37 3.95 10.30 -7.83
C LEU A 37 2.77 9.47 -8.36
N ILE A 38 1.86 9.05 -7.47
CA ILE A 38 0.81 8.09 -7.80
C ILE A 38 -0.17 8.72 -8.78
N THR A 39 -0.15 8.24 -10.02
CA THR A 39 -1.06 8.63 -11.09
C THR A 39 -2.18 7.63 -11.31
N HIS A 40 -2.00 6.39 -10.83
CA HIS A 40 -2.99 5.33 -10.96
C HIS A 40 -3.05 4.49 -9.69
N VAL A 41 -4.27 4.23 -9.23
CA VAL A 41 -4.56 3.30 -8.14
C VAL A 41 -5.63 2.35 -8.65
N ASP A 42 -5.30 1.06 -8.65
CA ASP A 42 -6.26 0.04 -9.03
C ASP A 42 -7.37 -0.05 -7.95
N PRO A 43 -8.66 -0.20 -8.33
CA PRO A 43 -9.75 -0.36 -7.36
C PRO A 43 -9.54 -1.54 -6.41
N ASP A 44 -8.82 -2.58 -6.84
CA ASP A 44 -8.51 -3.76 -6.05
C ASP A 44 -7.19 -3.64 -5.27
N ALA A 45 -6.51 -2.49 -5.31
CA ALA A 45 -5.20 -2.28 -4.68
C ALA A 45 -5.20 -2.57 -3.17
N PHE A 46 -6.29 -2.19 -2.49
CA PHE A 46 -6.43 -2.30 -1.04
C PHE A 46 -7.15 -3.59 -0.59
N ILE A 47 -7.46 -4.53 -1.49
CA ILE A 47 -8.03 -5.82 -1.11
C ILE A 47 -7.07 -6.57 -0.16
N GLY A 48 -7.59 -6.99 0.99
CA GLY A 48 -6.84 -7.67 2.05
C GLY A 48 -6.33 -6.75 3.17
N LEU A 49 -6.62 -5.45 3.08
CA LEU A 49 -6.53 -4.49 4.18
C LEU A 49 -7.94 -4.27 4.76
N GLU A 50 -8.43 -5.23 5.54
CA GLU A 50 -9.68 -5.13 6.31
C GLU A 50 -9.40 -4.86 7.80
#